data_AF-A0A914VL32-F1
#
_entry.id   AF-A0A914VL32-F1
#
_cell.length_a   1.000
_cell.length_b   1.000
_cell.length_c   1.000
_cell.angle_alpha   90.00
_cell.angle_beta   90.00
_cell.angle_gamma   90.00
#
_symmetry.space_group_name_H-M   'P 1'
#
loop_
_entity.id
_entity.type
_entity.pdbx_description
1 polymer ?
#
loop_
_entity_poly.entity_id
_entity_poly.type
_entity_poly.pdbx_seq_one_letter_code
_entity_poly.pdbx_strand_id
1 'polypeptide(L)'
;MYCSSGLCTCLSTYVASDGYCYIKINPTETGCVIDSQCSAVWPDAFCDKGSNQCFCPAETHVAMDTRDGWVCLNLIEQATGNVASVPFICPLPEGAGFQTTLMDPAHPALTDPATGATYLGPVLCTTTSVITDDSNNGDGSTACIYTNGGTNDVYVADLYDCVGFAFAFQGIPQYTGSPNGACCMN
;
A
#
# COMPACT_ATOMS: atom_id res chain seq x y z
N MET A 1 -21.28 3.19 -22.57
CA MET A 1 -22.44 2.31 -22.79
C MET A 1 -22.22 1.57 -24.10
N TYR A 2 -22.55 0.28 -24.17
CA TYR A 2 -22.61 -0.47 -25.42
C TYR A 2 -24.02 -1.07 -25.57
N CYS A 3 -24.57 -1.03 -26.78
CA CYS A 3 -25.89 -1.57 -27.07
C CYS A 3 -25.76 -2.63 -28.15
N SER A 4 -26.29 -3.82 -27.88
CA SER A 4 -26.33 -4.92 -28.84
C SER A 4 -27.71 -5.57 -28.78
N SER A 5 -28.34 -5.78 -29.94
CA SER A 5 -29.67 -6.41 -30.06
C SER A 5 -30.78 -5.75 -29.21
N GLY A 6 -30.74 -4.43 -29.07
CA GLY A 6 -31.74 -3.66 -28.30
C GLY A 6 -31.55 -3.67 -26.78
N LEU A 7 -30.52 -4.36 -26.26
CA LEU A 7 -30.10 -4.31 -24.86
C LEU A 7 -28.88 -3.40 -24.73
N CYS A 8 -29.02 -2.34 -23.94
CA CYS A 8 -27.93 -1.42 -23.60
C CYS A 8 -27.37 -1.76 -22.22
N THR A 9 -26.05 -1.83 -22.13
CA THR A 9 -25.33 -2.14 -20.89
C THR A 9 -24.17 -1.17 -20.72
N CYS A 10 -23.74 -0.97 -19.47
CA CYS A 10 -22.58 -0.15 -19.17
C CYS A 10 -21.31 -0.82 -19.68
N LEU A 11 -20.26 -0.02 -19.96
CA LEU A 11 -18.95 -0.59 -20.30
C LEU A 11 -18.39 -1.33 -19.08
N SER A 12 -17.43 -2.22 -19.29
CA SER A 12 -16.79 -3.00 -18.22
C SER A 12 -16.12 -2.15 -17.14
N THR A 13 -15.76 -0.89 -17.45
CA THR A 13 -15.20 0.11 -16.53
C THR A 13 -16.25 0.93 -15.78
N TYR A 14 -17.53 0.60 -15.94
CA TYR A 14 -18.66 1.30 -15.32
C TYR A 14 -19.57 0.32 -14.57
N VAL A 15 -20.28 0.82 -13.57
CA VAL A 15 -21.36 0.14 -12.86
C VAL A 15 -22.70 0.77 -13.21
N ALA A 16 -23.71 -0.07 -13.43
CA ALA A 16 -25.07 0.38 -13.67
C ALA A 16 -25.80 0.57 -12.33
N SER A 17 -26.28 1.78 -12.05
CA SER A 17 -27.14 2.06 -10.89
C SER A 17 -28.12 3.17 -11.22
N ASP A 18 -29.36 3.04 -10.74
CA ASP A 18 -30.42 4.05 -10.91
C ASP A 18 -30.66 4.50 -12.36
N GLY A 19 -30.41 3.61 -13.33
CA GLY A 19 -30.55 3.91 -14.76
C GLY A 19 -29.37 4.69 -15.37
N TYR A 20 -28.31 4.95 -14.61
CA TYR A 20 -27.08 5.60 -15.06
C TYR A 20 -25.89 4.63 -15.03
N CYS A 21 -24.87 4.94 -15.84
CA CYS A 21 -23.58 4.27 -15.77
C CYS A 21 -22.59 5.16 -15.01
N TYR A 22 -22.17 4.72 -13.83
CA TYR A 22 -21.16 5.38 -13.02
C TYR A 22 -19.79 4.75 -13.27
N ILE A 23 -18.74 5.54 -13.35
CA ILE A 23 -17.39 5.00 -13.52
C ILE A 23 -16.99 4.23 -12.24
N LYS A 24 -16.30 3.12 -12.41
CA LYS A 24 -15.64 2.41 -11.30
C LYS A 24 -14.51 3.28 -10.76
N ILE A 25 -14.37 3.34 -9.44
CA ILE A 25 -13.39 4.19 -8.75
C ILE A 25 -12.55 3.29 -7.84
N ASN A 26 -11.22 3.41 -7.90
CA ASN A 26 -10.35 2.59 -7.07
C ASN A 26 -10.39 3.05 -5.60
N PRO A 27 -10.07 2.15 -4.64
CA PRO A 27 -9.79 2.57 -3.28
C PRO A 27 -8.77 3.71 -3.24
N THR A 28 -8.96 4.69 -2.36
CA THR A 28 -8.22 5.96 -2.23
C THR A 28 -8.49 7.03 -3.29
N GLU A 29 -9.18 6.72 -4.39
CA GLU A 29 -9.55 7.73 -5.38
C GLU A 29 -10.83 8.48 -4.98
N THR A 30 -10.91 9.75 -5.38
CA THR A 30 -12.08 10.61 -5.17
C THR A 30 -13.00 10.61 -6.40
N GLY A 31 -14.28 10.94 -6.19
CA GLY A 31 -15.30 10.99 -7.24
C GLY A 31 -16.35 9.89 -7.16
N CYS A 32 -16.40 9.12 -6.08
CA CYS A 32 -17.48 8.19 -5.83
C CYS A 32 -18.74 8.93 -5.32
N VAL A 33 -19.91 8.41 -5.69
CA VAL A 33 -21.22 8.88 -5.28
C VAL A 33 -21.99 7.77 -4.56
N ILE A 34 -21.79 6.53 -4.99
CA ILE A 34 -22.44 5.33 -4.47
C ILE A 34 -21.41 4.21 -4.23
N ASP A 35 -21.68 3.35 -3.27
CA ASP A 35 -20.76 2.27 -2.87
C ASP A 35 -20.47 1.30 -4.02
N SER A 36 -21.44 1.07 -4.91
CA SER A 36 -21.27 0.18 -6.07
C SER A 36 -20.15 0.60 -7.03
N GLN A 37 -19.72 1.87 -7.02
CA GLN A 37 -18.57 2.32 -7.80
C GLN A 37 -17.25 1.77 -7.25
N CYS A 38 -17.15 1.68 -5.92
CA CYS A 38 -15.98 1.17 -5.20
C CYS A 38 -16.04 -0.37 -5.14
N SER A 39 -17.21 -0.93 -4.80
CA SER A 39 -17.36 -2.37 -4.60
C SER A 39 -17.23 -3.20 -5.88
N ALA A 40 -17.42 -2.56 -7.04
CA ALA A 40 -17.17 -3.17 -8.34
C ALA A 40 -15.68 -3.26 -8.72
N VAL A 41 -14.79 -2.57 -7.98
CA VAL A 41 -13.33 -2.72 -8.05
C VAL A 41 -12.85 -3.70 -6.99
N TRP A 42 -13.29 -3.52 -5.75
CA TRP A 42 -12.91 -4.40 -4.65
C TRP A 42 -14.14 -4.78 -3.79
N PRO A 43 -14.40 -6.07 -3.53
CA PRO A 43 -15.55 -6.49 -2.73
C PRO A 43 -15.65 -5.74 -1.40
N ASP A 44 -16.85 -5.31 -1.06
CA ASP A 44 -17.18 -4.59 0.18
C ASP A 44 -16.48 -3.22 0.39
N ALA A 45 -15.75 -2.71 -0.61
CA ALA A 45 -15.30 -1.32 -0.61
C ALA A 45 -16.49 -0.36 -0.69
N PHE A 46 -16.40 0.77 -0.01
CA PHE A 46 -17.52 1.72 0.12
C PHE A 46 -17.10 3.15 -0.19
N CYS A 47 -18.09 3.97 -0.52
CA CYS A 47 -17.89 5.38 -0.80
C CYS A 47 -18.13 6.21 0.46
N ASP A 48 -17.10 6.89 0.96
CA ASP A 48 -17.32 7.87 2.01
C ASP A 48 -18.04 9.09 1.45
N LYS A 49 -19.26 9.32 1.92
CA LYS A 49 -20.11 10.43 1.47
C LYS A 49 -19.60 11.80 1.93
N GLY A 50 -18.71 11.85 2.93
CA GLY A 50 -18.10 13.10 3.39
C GLY A 50 -17.00 13.62 2.48
N SER A 51 -16.12 12.74 2.01
CA SER A 51 -14.97 13.06 1.15
C SER A 51 -15.17 12.70 -0.32
N ASN A 52 -16.25 12.00 -0.67
CA ASN A 52 -16.46 11.39 -1.99
C ASN A 52 -15.31 10.48 -2.41
N GLN A 53 -14.63 9.85 -1.45
CA GLN A 53 -13.49 8.97 -1.68
C GLN A 53 -13.85 7.52 -1.43
N CYS A 54 -13.35 6.60 -2.24
CA CYS A 54 -13.53 5.17 -2.03
C CYS A 54 -12.58 4.67 -0.93
N PHE A 55 -13.10 3.87 0.00
CA PHE A 55 -12.34 3.23 1.05
C PHE A 55 -12.46 1.70 0.98
N CYS A 56 -11.40 1.03 1.39
CA CYS A 56 -11.43 -0.41 1.63
C CYS A 56 -12.43 -0.75 2.76
N PRO A 57 -12.89 -2.01 2.84
CA PRO A 57 -13.76 -2.46 3.92
C PRO A 57 -13.22 -2.04 5.29
N ALA A 58 -14.07 -1.38 6.08
CA ALA A 58 -13.67 -0.75 7.34
C ALA A 58 -13.08 -1.77 8.35
N GLU A 59 -12.33 -1.23 9.32
CA GLU A 59 -11.78 -1.92 10.51
C GLU A 59 -10.62 -2.91 10.26
N THR A 60 -10.51 -3.45 9.05
CA THR A 60 -9.64 -4.61 8.83
C THR A 60 -8.77 -4.52 7.59
N HIS A 61 -9.07 -3.62 6.64
CA HIS A 61 -8.33 -3.54 5.39
C HIS A 61 -7.75 -2.14 5.12
N VAL A 62 -6.54 -2.11 4.57
CA VAL A 62 -5.86 -0.89 4.12
C VAL A 62 -5.62 -0.98 2.62
N ALA A 63 -5.94 0.09 1.91
CA ALA A 63 -5.66 0.20 0.48
C ALA A 63 -4.14 0.29 0.25
N MET A 64 -3.63 -0.41 -0.75
CA MET A 64 -2.25 -0.24 -1.21
C MET A 64 -2.21 -0.21 -2.73
N ASP A 65 -1.34 0.65 -3.25
CA ASP A 65 -1.05 0.72 -4.68
C ASP A 65 -0.09 -0.42 -5.06
N THR A 66 -0.32 -1.03 -6.22
CA THR A 66 0.50 -2.09 -6.79
C THR A 66 0.66 -1.84 -8.28
N ARG A 67 1.67 -2.45 -8.91
CA ARG A 67 1.87 -2.35 -10.37
C ARG A 67 0.61 -2.70 -11.17
N ASP A 68 -0.17 -3.67 -10.70
CA ASP A 68 -1.31 -4.22 -11.41
C ASP A 68 -2.66 -3.60 -10.97
N GLY A 69 -2.63 -2.57 -10.11
CA GLY A 69 -3.79 -1.84 -9.61
C GLY A 69 -3.82 -1.73 -8.09
N TRP A 70 -5.00 -1.56 -7.52
CA TRP A 70 -5.17 -1.40 -6.07
C TRP A 70 -5.58 -2.70 -5.40
N VAL A 71 -5.03 -2.94 -4.21
CA VAL A 71 -5.46 -4.04 -3.33
C VAL A 71 -5.88 -3.51 -1.97
N CYS A 72 -6.90 -4.14 -1.37
CA CYS A 72 -7.22 -3.92 0.03
C CYS A 72 -6.61 -5.04 0.86
N LEU A 73 -5.56 -4.74 1.61
CA LEU A 73 -4.79 -5.71 2.38
C LEU A 73 -5.40 -5.86 3.77
N ASN A 74 -5.76 -7.09 4.14
CA ASN A 74 -6.29 -7.39 5.46
C ASN A 74 -5.18 -7.32 6.51
N LEU A 75 -5.29 -6.39 7.44
CA LEU A 75 -4.35 -6.20 8.54
C LEU A 75 -4.63 -7.12 9.72
N ILE A 76 -5.75 -7.85 9.76
CA ILE A 76 -5.97 -8.86 10.79
C ILE A 76 -5.07 -10.06 10.50
N GLU A 77 -4.12 -10.30 11.41
CA GLU A 77 -3.35 -11.53 11.40
C GLU A 77 -4.28 -12.70 11.73
N GLN A 78 -4.51 -13.58 10.74
CA GLN A 78 -5.40 -14.76 10.85
C GLN A 78 -5.07 -15.67 12.04
N ALA A 79 -3.81 -15.65 12.52
CA ALA A 79 -3.35 -16.47 13.64
C ALA A 79 -3.76 -15.90 15.02
N THR A 80 -3.85 -14.57 15.16
CA THR A 80 -4.04 -13.90 16.47
C THR A 80 -5.34 -13.11 16.56
N GLY A 81 -5.99 -12.81 15.43
CA GLY A 81 -7.20 -11.99 15.38
C GLY A 81 -6.95 -10.51 15.71
N ASN A 82 -5.69 -10.11 15.90
CA ASN A 82 -5.30 -8.74 16.15
C ASN A 82 -5.03 -8.03 14.82
N VAL A 83 -5.34 -6.73 14.78
CA VAL A 83 -4.84 -5.85 13.72
C VAL A 83 -3.32 -5.79 13.91
N ALA A 84 -2.59 -6.39 12.98
CA ALA A 84 -1.15 -6.24 12.91
C ALA A 84 -0.86 -4.74 12.83
N SER A 85 -0.17 -4.21 13.84
CA SER A 85 0.56 -2.94 13.74
C SER A 85 1.59 -3.15 12.65
N VAL A 86 1.18 -2.87 11.40
CA VAL A 86 1.70 -3.44 10.15
C VAL A 86 3.22 -3.59 10.16
N PRO A 87 3.78 -4.83 10.23
CA PRO A 87 5.21 -5.00 10.09
C PRO A 87 5.52 -5.00 8.59
N PHE A 88 5.64 -3.82 8.00
CA PHE A 88 6.35 -3.60 6.72
C PHE A 88 6.05 -4.66 5.66
N ILE A 89 4.82 -4.58 5.16
CA ILE A 89 4.24 -5.59 4.30
C ILE A 89 4.15 -5.05 2.87
N CYS A 90 4.63 -5.83 1.92
CA CYS A 90 4.51 -5.61 0.48
C CYS A 90 3.27 -6.33 -0.06
N PRO A 91 2.35 -5.61 -0.71
CA PRO A 91 1.18 -6.23 -1.32
C PRO A 91 1.62 -7.12 -2.48
N LEU A 92 1.09 -8.34 -2.55
CA LEU A 92 1.18 -9.16 -3.76
C LEU A 92 0.00 -8.85 -4.69
N PRO A 93 0.18 -8.99 -6.02
CA PRO A 93 -0.92 -8.86 -6.96
C PRO A 93 -2.11 -9.78 -6.63
N GLU A 94 -3.31 -9.37 -7.05
CA GLU A 94 -4.52 -10.20 -7.09
C GLU A 94 -4.96 -10.83 -5.76
N GLY A 95 -4.58 -10.27 -4.61
CA GLY A 95 -4.96 -10.83 -3.31
C GLY A 95 -4.25 -12.15 -3.00
N ALA A 96 -3.11 -12.42 -3.63
CA ALA A 96 -2.23 -13.56 -3.32
C ALA A 96 -1.59 -13.50 -1.92
N GLY A 97 -1.96 -12.48 -1.12
CA GLY A 97 -1.46 -12.24 0.21
C GLY A 97 -0.41 -11.14 0.17
N PHE A 98 0.68 -11.37 0.89
CA PHE A 98 1.69 -10.36 1.08
C PHE A 98 3.06 -10.96 1.33
N GLN A 99 4.09 -10.15 1.08
CA GLN A 99 5.47 -10.47 1.40
C GLN A 99 6.03 -9.44 2.39
N THR A 100 7.10 -9.80 3.09
CA THR A 100 7.85 -8.84 3.92
C THR A 100 8.64 -7.89 3.03
N THR A 101 8.75 -6.63 3.43
CA THR A 101 9.67 -5.67 2.79
C THR A 101 11.11 -6.14 2.89
N LEU A 102 11.98 -5.51 2.10
CA LEU A 102 13.42 -5.64 2.28
C LEU A 102 13.80 -5.23 3.72
N MET A 103 14.65 -6.02 4.35
CA MET A 103 15.16 -5.80 5.71
C MET A 103 16.68 -5.64 5.67
N ASP A 104 17.22 -4.70 6.42
CA ASP A 104 18.65 -4.40 6.45
C ASP A 104 19.12 -4.12 7.91
N PRO A 105 20.18 -4.77 8.40
CA PRO A 105 20.77 -4.48 9.70
C PRO A 105 21.24 -3.03 9.92
N ALA A 106 21.53 -2.29 8.84
CA ALA A 106 21.94 -0.89 8.94
C ALA A 106 20.78 0.09 9.05
N HIS A 107 19.55 -0.37 8.78
CA HIS A 107 18.35 0.44 8.94
C HIS A 107 17.85 0.39 10.39
N PRO A 108 17.13 1.42 10.85
CA PRO A 108 16.66 1.48 12.22
C PRO A 108 15.85 0.25 12.62
N ALA A 109 16.37 -0.45 13.62
CA ALA A 109 15.82 -1.71 14.10
C ALA A 109 14.44 -1.51 14.73
N LEU A 110 13.58 -2.52 14.57
CA LEU A 110 12.26 -2.53 15.18
C LEU A 110 12.36 -3.17 16.55
N THR A 111 11.91 -2.47 17.59
CA THR A 111 11.80 -3.04 18.93
C THR A 111 10.34 -3.29 19.25
N ASP A 112 9.99 -4.55 19.51
CA ASP A 112 8.67 -4.92 20.00
C ASP A 112 8.49 -4.36 21.43
N PRO A 113 7.54 -3.45 21.66
CA PRO A 113 7.34 -2.84 22.97
C PRO A 113 6.80 -3.82 24.03
N ALA A 114 6.21 -4.95 23.63
CA ALA A 114 5.68 -5.97 24.55
C ALA A 114 6.76 -6.98 24.97
N THR A 115 7.65 -7.37 24.05
CA THR A 115 8.67 -8.41 24.33
C THR A 115 10.08 -7.86 24.51
N GLY A 116 10.33 -6.61 24.10
CA GLY A 116 11.68 -6.03 24.04
C GLY A 116 12.58 -6.66 22.98
N ALA A 117 12.05 -7.58 22.15
CA ALA A 117 12.79 -8.19 21.07
C ALA A 117 13.12 -7.16 19.98
N THR A 118 14.35 -7.22 19.47
CA THR A 118 14.83 -6.33 18.41
C THR A 118 14.94 -7.13 17.11
N TYR A 119 14.34 -6.62 16.04
CA TYR A 119 14.34 -7.18 14.71
C TYR A 119 15.07 -6.26 13.74
N LEU A 120 15.51 -6.80 12.60
CA LEU A 120 16.12 -6.01 11.53
C LEU A 120 15.19 -4.89 11.08
N GLY A 121 15.78 -3.75 10.71
CA GLY A 121 15.04 -2.60 10.24
C GLY A 121 14.54 -2.81 8.80
N PRO A 122 13.29 -2.43 8.50
CA PRO A 122 12.77 -2.41 7.14
C PRO A 122 13.43 -1.30 6.33
N VAL A 123 13.68 -1.57 5.04
CA VAL A 123 14.13 -0.54 4.11
C VAL A 123 12.90 0.26 3.67
N LEU A 124 12.70 1.40 4.32
CA LEU A 124 11.69 2.38 3.95
C LEU A 124 12.20 3.29 2.84
N CYS A 125 11.27 3.92 2.12
CA CYS A 125 11.61 4.81 1.04
C CYS A 125 10.60 5.96 0.92
N THR A 126 11.02 6.99 0.18
CA THR A 126 10.15 8.07 -0.26
C THR A 126 9.95 7.95 -1.77
N THR A 127 8.71 7.72 -2.22
CA THR A 127 8.36 7.48 -3.64
C THR A 127 8.72 8.63 -4.58
N THR A 128 8.93 9.83 -4.05
CA THR A 128 9.36 11.02 -4.81
C THR A 128 10.86 11.31 -4.70
N SER A 129 11.61 10.51 -3.95
CA SER A 129 13.05 10.72 -3.77
C SER A 129 13.83 10.28 -5.00
N VAL A 130 14.89 11.03 -5.29
CA VAL A 130 15.83 10.76 -6.40
C VAL A 130 17.23 10.44 -5.90
N ILE A 131 17.40 10.31 -4.57
CA ILE A 131 18.67 9.96 -3.94
C ILE A 131 18.85 8.45 -4.05
N THR A 132 19.90 8.01 -4.75
CA THR A 132 20.17 6.59 -5.06
C THR A 132 21.56 6.13 -4.59
N ASP A 133 22.37 7.01 -4.03
CA ASP A 133 23.77 6.76 -3.68
C ASP A 133 24.08 6.90 -2.19
N ASP A 134 23.10 7.37 -1.40
CA ASP A 134 23.18 7.53 0.05
C ASP A 134 21.85 7.10 0.68
N SER A 135 21.93 6.24 1.68
CA SER A 135 20.82 5.71 2.47
C SER A 135 20.37 6.68 3.57
N ASN A 136 21.11 7.76 3.82
CA ASN A 136 20.89 8.67 4.95
C ASN A 136 20.75 7.91 6.28
N ASN A 137 21.69 6.99 6.55
CA ASN A 137 21.64 6.11 7.73
C ASN A 137 20.38 5.22 7.82
N GLY A 138 19.77 4.92 6.67
CA GLY A 138 18.57 4.11 6.59
C GLY A 138 17.31 4.79 7.12
N ASP A 139 17.28 6.13 7.16
CA ASP A 139 16.18 6.90 7.74
C ASP A 139 14.89 6.92 6.90
N GLY A 140 14.92 6.28 5.72
CA GLY A 140 13.79 6.12 4.80
C GLY A 140 13.51 7.32 3.88
N SER A 141 14.34 8.37 3.90
CA SER A 141 14.15 9.57 3.07
C SER A 141 14.61 9.42 1.61
N THR A 142 15.18 8.27 1.26
CA THR A 142 15.85 8.02 -0.01
C THR A 142 15.10 6.97 -0.84
N ALA A 143 15.63 6.61 -2.01
CA ALA A 143 15.09 5.51 -2.79
C ALA A 143 15.48 4.16 -2.15
N CYS A 144 15.12 3.03 -2.79
CA CYS A 144 15.45 1.71 -2.27
C CYS A 144 16.96 1.43 -2.30
N ILE A 145 17.60 1.60 -1.14
CA ILE A 145 19.04 1.47 -0.96
C ILE A 145 19.31 0.44 0.14
N TYR A 146 20.15 -0.53 -0.21
CA TYR A 146 20.60 -1.60 0.67
C TYR A 146 22.08 -1.42 0.99
N THR A 147 22.46 -1.56 2.26
CA THR A 147 23.82 -1.27 2.71
C THR A 147 24.48 -2.47 3.38
N ASN A 148 23.68 -3.43 3.90
CA ASN A 148 24.14 -4.66 4.57
C ASN A 148 25.12 -4.41 5.73
N GLY A 149 25.01 -3.26 6.41
CA GLY A 149 25.97 -2.86 7.45
C GLY A 149 27.42 -2.68 6.93
N GLY A 150 27.61 -2.57 5.62
CA GLY A 150 28.88 -2.25 4.97
C GLY A 150 29.13 -0.74 4.88
N THR A 151 30.21 -0.36 4.20
CA THR A 151 30.56 1.06 3.95
C THR A 151 29.96 1.63 2.67
N ASN A 152 29.29 0.82 1.87
CA ASN A 152 28.81 1.22 0.54
C ASN A 152 27.31 1.00 0.43
N ASP A 153 26.65 2.03 -0.07
CA ASP A 153 25.21 2.04 -0.30
C ASP A 153 24.93 1.52 -1.71
N VAL A 154 24.00 0.57 -1.81
CA VAL A 154 23.66 -0.12 -3.06
C VAL A 154 22.23 0.20 -3.43
N TYR A 155 22.04 0.86 -4.56
CA TYR A 155 20.73 1.05 -5.14
C TYR A 155 20.20 -0.27 -5.71
N VAL A 156 19.02 -0.71 -5.27
CA VAL A 156 18.45 -2.03 -5.59
C VAL A 156 17.15 -1.97 -6.41
N ALA A 157 16.98 -0.92 -7.22
CA ALA A 157 15.77 -0.73 -8.04
C ALA A 157 15.59 -1.74 -9.19
N ASP A 158 16.59 -2.57 -9.46
CA ASP A 158 16.47 -3.70 -10.39
C ASP A 158 15.65 -4.87 -9.81
N LEU A 159 15.63 -4.98 -8.48
CA LEU A 159 14.96 -6.05 -7.75
C LEU A 159 13.81 -5.56 -6.85
N TYR A 160 13.87 -4.30 -6.41
CA TYR A 160 12.93 -3.74 -5.45
C TYR A 160 12.39 -2.38 -5.88
N ASP A 161 11.07 -2.24 -5.91
CA ASP A 161 10.36 -0.99 -6.14
C ASP A 161 9.97 -0.32 -4.82
N CYS A 162 9.99 1.02 -4.82
CA CYS A 162 9.48 1.82 -3.72
C CYS A 162 7.95 1.89 -3.82
N VAL A 163 7.25 1.10 -3.00
CA VAL A 163 5.79 1.02 -2.98
C VAL A 163 5.23 1.92 -1.90
N GLY A 164 4.39 2.88 -2.29
CA GLY A 164 3.80 3.87 -1.40
C GLY A 164 2.77 3.28 -0.44
N PHE A 165 2.81 3.74 0.81
CA PHE A 165 1.76 3.50 1.80
C PHE A 165 0.56 4.43 1.54
N ALA A 166 -0.66 3.91 1.66
CA ALA A 166 -1.87 4.75 1.65
C ALA A 166 -2.18 5.40 3.01
N PHE A 167 -1.30 5.23 4.01
CA PHE A 167 -1.43 5.82 5.33
C PHE A 167 -0.17 6.62 5.69
N ALA A 168 -0.36 7.64 6.53
CA ALA A 168 0.76 8.40 7.06
C ALA A 168 1.62 7.49 7.95
N PHE A 169 2.89 7.31 7.58
CA PHE A 169 3.86 6.66 8.44
C PHE A 169 4.07 7.53 9.68
N GLN A 170 3.58 7.07 10.83
CA GLN A 170 3.70 7.75 12.10
C GLN A 170 4.10 6.69 13.13
N GLY A 171 5.25 6.86 13.78
CA GLY A 171 5.52 6.12 15.02
C GLY A 171 6.82 5.34 15.15
N ILE A 172 7.81 5.51 14.27
CA ILE A 172 9.16 5.02 14.57
C ILE A 172 10.13 6.20 14.67
N PRO A 173 10.52 6.62 15.90
CA PRO A 173 11.34 7.82 16.13
C PRO A 173 12.68 7.83 15.41
N GLN A 174 13.17 6.66 14.99
CA GLN A 174 14.46 6.50 14.32
C GLN A 174 14.38 6.64 12.79
N TYR A 175 13.17 6.58 12.20
CA TYR A 175 12.94 6.95 10.80
C TYR A 175 12.53 8.42 10.72
N THR A 176 12.78 9.04 9.58
CA THR A 176 12.29 10.39 9.31
C THR A 176 10.76 10.44 9.30
N GLY A 177 10.19 11.64 9.34
CA GLY A 177 8.74 11.83 9.12
C GLY A 177 8.33 11.85 7.64
N SER A 178 9.29 11.68 6.73
CA SER A 178 9.12 11.75 5.27
C SER A 178 8.97 10.42 4.50
N PRO A 179 9.25 9.22 5.04
CA PRO A 179 9.05 7.99 4.27
C PRO A 179 7.56 7.80 4.05
N ASN A 180 7.20 7.56 2.81
CA ASN A 180 5.82 7.33 2.39
C ASN A 180 5.66 5.99 1.68
N GLY A 181 6.66 5.10 1.77
CA GLY A 181 6.63 3.77 1.18
C GLY A 181 7.68 2.84 1.77
N ALA A 182 7.72 1.62 1.25
CA ALA A 182 8.74 0.62 1.55
C ALA A 182 9.23 -0.11 0.31
N CYS A 183 10.42 -0.70 0.43
CA CYS A 183 11.07 -1.41 -0.65
C CYS A 183 10.54 -2.83 -0.77
N CYS A 184 9.85 -3.08 -1.87
CA CYS A 184 9.13 -4.30 -2.16
C CYS A 184 9.71 -4.99 -3.38
N MET A 185 9.86 -6.30 -3.30
CA MET A 185 10.39 -7.08 -4.40
C MET A 185 9.43 -7.00 -5.61
N ASN A 186 10.00 -6.86 -6.81
CA ASN A 186 9.30 -6.75 -8.10
C ASN A 186 8.47 -8.00 -8.47
#